data_AF-A0A836CQH8-F1
#
_entry.id   AF-A0A836CQH8-F1
#
_cell.length_a   1.000
_cell.length_b   1.000
_cell.length_c   1.000
_cell.angle_alpha   90.00
_cell.angle_beta   90.00
_cell.angle_gamma   90.00
#
_symmetry.space_group_name_H-M   'P 1'
#
loop_
_entity.id
_entity.type
_entity.pdbx_description
1 polymer ?
#
loop_
_entity_poly.entity_id
_entity_poly.type
_entity_poly.pdbx_seq_one_letter_code
_entity_poly.pdbx_strand_id
1 'polypeptide(L)'
;MAQRADLLELDCHLTRDGVVVVSHDKNLFRQTGVNRDVGSLNFEDLPLLKEELEVYFSPGHFARGADRHMVRLEDLFRRFPRTPMSVEVKERNEELIHKIAGLVRHYDRNEITIWASEKSSIMKKCKAANPEMPTSFTLSRGFWVLLFYYLGLLPFISIPEKFLICFLPTIINRTYFPFSRSGLNQLAAVVAKWLIMRKSLIQHLQQRGVQALGSLCSPWAAPRVGPLPPAPAMVRISKPKTFQAYLDDCHRRYSCAHCRAHLANHDDLISKSFQGSQGRAYLFNSVVNVGCGPAEERVLLTGLHAVADIHCENCKTTLGWKYEQAFESSQKYKEGKYIIELNHMIKDNGWD
;
A
#
# COMPACT_ATOMS: atom_id res chain seq x y z
N MET A 1 3.58 18.32 3.29
CA MET A 1 2.99 17.00 2.97
C MET A 1 2.39 16.45 4.26
N ALA A 2 1.10 16.68 4.48
CA ALA A 2 0.43 16.38 5.75
C ALA A 2 -0.09 14.94 5.84
N GLN A 3 0.02 14.14 4.78
CA GLN A 3 -0.27 12.71 4.77
C GLN A 3 0.79 12.01 3.91
N ARG A 4 1.45 10.96 4.43
CA ARG A 4 2.35 10.10 3.64
C ARG A 4 1.48 9.26 2.72
N ALA A 5 1.30 9.71 1.48
CA ALA A 5 0.69 8.90 0.42
C ALA A 5 1.77 7.99 -0.20
N ASP A 6 1.48 6.69 -0.30
CA ASP A 6 2.40 5.70 -0.86
C ASP A 6 2.42 5.69 -2.41
N LEU A 7 1.39 6.28 -3.04
CA LEU A 7 1.22 6.39 -4.47
C LEU A 7 0.48 7.69 -4.80
N LEU A 8 0.90 8.40 -5.84
CA LEU A 8 0.15 9.52 -6.39
C LEU A 8 -0.60 9.08 -7.65
N GLU A 9 -1.91 9.27 -7.66
CA GLU A 9 -2.76 9.03 -8.83
C GLU A 9 -2.91 10.35 -9.60
N LEU A 10 -2.59 10.32 -10.89
CA LEU A 10 -2.48 11.51 -11.73
C LEU A 10 -3.19 11.27 -13.06
N ASP A 11 -4.16 12.11 -13.36
CA ASP A 11 -4.73 12.23 -14.70
C ASP A 11 -3.90 13.19 -15.53
N CYS A 12 -3.55 12.81 -16.76
CA CYS A 12 -2.73 13.64 -17.63
C CYS A 12 -3.47 14.07 -18.90
N HIS A 13 -3.24 15.32 -19.29
CA HIS A 13 -3.64 15.88 -20.58
C HIS A 13 -2.45 16.57 -21.24
N LEU A 14 -2.59 16.82 -22.53
CA LEU A 14 -1.59 17.53 -23.32
C LEU A 14 -2.10 18.92 -23.67
N THR A 15 -1.26 19.92 -23.46
CA THR A 15 -1.46 21.31 -23.93
C THR A 15 -1.11 21.43 -25.42
N ARG A 16 -1.46 22.57 -26.04
CA ARG A 16 -1.23 22.83 -27.47
C ARG A 16 0.26 22.86 -27.84
N ASP A 17 1.09 23.44 -26.99
CA ASP A 17 2.55 23.47 -27.10
C ASP A 17 3.20 22.15 -26.62
N GLY A 18 2.38 21.20 -26.20
CA GLY A 18 2.82 19.83 -25.98
C GLY A 18 3.48 19.59 -24.63
N VAL A 19 3.15 20.39 -23.62
CA VAL A 19 3.48 20.14 -22.22
C VAL A 19 2.46 19.19 -21.60
N VAL A 20 2.94 18.17 -20.90
CA VAL A 20 2.08 17.22 -20.17
C VAL A 20 1.67 17.82 -18.83
N VAL A 21 0.38 18.06 -18.65
CA VAL A 21 -0.19 18.68 -17.46
C VAL A 21 -1.04 17.70 -16.69
N VAL A 22 -1.03 17.81 -15.37
CA VAL A 22 -1.85 17.01 -14.47
C VAL A 22 -3.20 17.69 -14.28
N SER A 23 -4.26 17.06 -14.80
CA SER A 23 -5.63 17.52 -14.61
C SER A 23 -6.63 16.39 -14.81
N HIS A 24 -7.66 16.32 -13.98
CA HIS A 24 -8.71 15.31 -14.12
C HIS A 24 -9.58 15.57 -15.35
N ASP A 25 -9.92 16.84 -15.60
CA ASP A 25 -10.88 17.24 -16.63
C ASP A 25 -10.17 17.68 -17.90
N LYS A 26 -10.72 17.28 -19.04
CA LYS A 26 -10.33 17.84 -20.34
C LYS A 26 -10.66 19.35 -20.42
N ASN A 27 -11.83 19.73 -19.92
CA ASN A 27 -12.33 21.09 -19.95
C ASN A 27 -12.09 21.80 -18.61
N LEU A 28 -11.56 23.01 -18.69
CA LEU A 28 -11.09 23.77 -17.55
C LEU A 28 -12.21 24.46 -16.75
N PHE A 29 -13.46 24.43 -17.21
CA PHE A 29 -14.56 25.21 -16.64
C PHE A 29 -14.78 24.90 -15.15
N ARG A 30 -14.73 23.63 -14.77
CA ARG A 30 -14.93 23.22 -13.38
C ARG A 30 -13.82 23.79 -12.47
N GLN A 31 -12.57 23.63 -12.89
CA GLN A 31 -11.38 23.93 -12.09
C GLN A 31 -11.00 25.42 -12.08
N THR A 32 -11.32 26.15 -13.16
CA THR A 32 -10.82 27.53 -13.37
C THR A 32 -11.93 28.53 -13.69
N GLY A 33 -13.13 28.05 -14.07
CA GLY A 33 -14.22 28.89 -14.56
C GLY A 33 -14.14 29.21 -16.06
N VAL A 34 -13.03 28.87 -16.73
CA VAL A 34 -12.83 29.13 -18.16
C VAL A 34 -13.29 27.93 -18.98
N ASN A 35 -14.24 28.14 -19.89
CA ASN A 35 -14.74 27.09 -20.79
C ASN A 35 -13.81 26.88 -21.99
N ARG A 36 -12.66 26.26 -21.74
CA ARG A 36 -11.68 25.85 -22.76
C ARG A 36 -11.13 24.48 -22.42
N ASP A 37 -10.76 23.73 -23.45
CA ASP A 37 -10.09 22.45 -23.27
C ASP A 37 -8.58 22.65 -23.10
N VAL A 38 -7.94 21.83 -22.27
CA VAL A 38 -6.49 21.90 -22.00
C VAL A 38 -5.67 21.90 -23.29
N GLY A 39 -6.01 21.03 -24.25
CA GLY A 39 -5.31 20.93 -25.54
C GLY A 39 -5.49 22.12 -26.48
N SER A 40 -6.30 23.13 -26.12
CA SER A 40 -6.49 24.34 -26.92
C SER A 40 -5.57 25.49 -26.52
N LEU A 41 -4.87 25.39 -25.38
CA LEU A 41 -4.05 26.44 -24.79
C LEU A 41 -2.59 26.00 -24.68
N ASN A 42 -1.66 26.94 -24.72
CA ASN A 42 -0.27 26.67 -24.33
C ASN A 42 -0.18 26.59 -22.80
N PHE A 43 0.89 26.00 -22.27
CA PHE A 43 1.06 25.85 -20.82
C PHE A 43 1.03 27.18 -20.06
N GLU A 44 1.75 28.18 -20.53
CA GLU A 44 1.82 29.51 -19.89
C GLU A 44 0.50 30.28 -19.96
N ASP A 45 -0.39 29.91 -20.90
CA ASP A 45 -1.71 30.52 -21.08
C ASP A 45 -2.79 29.82 -20.21
N LEU A 46 -2.44 28.78 -19.45
CA LEU A 46 -3.39 28.05 -18.62
C LEU A 46 -3.89 28.94 -17.46
N PRO A 47 -5.22 29.06 -17.29
CA PRO A 47 -5.78 29.86 -16.21
C PRO A 47 -5.49 29.25 -14.83
N LEU A 48 -5.41 30.12 -13.83
CA LEU A 48 -5.27 29.71 -12.44
C LEU A 48 -6.48 28.89 -11.97
N LEU A 49 -6.21 27.93 -11.10
CA LEU A 49 -7.22 27.21 -10.35
C LEU A 49 -8.04 28.18 -9.48
N LYS A 50 -9.31 27.83 -9.24
CA LYS A 50 -10.17 28.55 -8.27
C LYS A 50 -9.52 28.53 -6.88
N GLU A 51 -9.76 29.58 -6.11
CA GLU A 51 -9.28 29.67 -4.72
C GLU A 51 -9.88 28.56 -3.84
N GLU A 52 -11.12 28.19 -4.13
CA GLU A 52 -11.83 27.09 -3.52
C GLU A 52 -12.25 26.09 -4.60
N LEU A 53 -11.72 24.88 -4.49
CA LEU A 53 -12.06 23.77 -5.37
C LEU A 53 -12.83 22.72 -4.59
N GLU A 54 -14.07 22.47 -5.00
CA GLU A 54 -14.86 21.38 -4.42
C GLU A 54 -14.22 20.03 -4.72
N VAL A 55 -14.05 19.23 -3.67
CA VAL A 55 -13.48 17.88 -3.76
C VAL A 55 -14.53 16.96 -4.39
N TYR A 56 -14.26 16.49 -5.61
CA TYR A 56 -15.21 15.74 -6.43
C TYR A 56 -15.91 14.56 -5.72
N PHE A 57 -15.16 13.82 -4.92
CA PHE A 57 -15.62 12.63 -4.21
C PHE A 57 -16.08 12.92 -2.76
N SER A 58 -16.08 14.18 -2.34
CA SER A 58 -16.57 14.62 -1.04
C SER A 58 -17.33 15.95 -1.19
N PRO A 59 -18.55 15.92 -1.74
CA PRO A 59 -19.35 17.12 -1.97
C PRO A 59 -19.48 17.97 -0.69
N GLY A 60 -19.40 19.28 -0.85
CA GLY A 60 -19.39 20.24 0.26
C GLY A 60 -18.05 20.39 0.99
N HIS A 61 -17.01 19.64 0.62
CA HIS A 61 -15.63 19.88 1.08
C HIS A 61 -14.84 20.61 -0.01
N PHE A 62 -14.01 21.58 0.43
CA PHE A 62 -13.24 22.43 -0.47
C PHE A 62 -11.75 22.35 -0.17
N ALA A 63 -10.94 22.24 -1.21
CA ALA A 63 -9.50 22.39 -1.15
C ALA A 63 -9.12 23.85 -1.41
N ARG A 64 -8.16 24.35 -0.62
CA ARG A 64 -7.55 25.68 -0.78
C ARG A 64 -6.03 25.54 -0.87
N GLY A 65 -5.39 26.39 -1.66
CA GLY A 65 -3.95 26.38 -1.85
C GLY A 65 -3.41 27.77 -2.21
N ALA A 66 -2.21 28.09 -1.70
CA ALA A 66 -1.54 29.35 -2.04
C ALA A 66 -1.04 29.36 -3.49
N ASP A 67 -0.54 28.23 -3.98
CA ASP A 67 -0.21 28.03 -5.39
C ASP A 67 -1.41 27.47 -6.15
N ARG A 68 -1.81 28.18 -7.20
CA ARG A 68 -2.99 27.88 -8.02
C ARG A 68 -2.63 27.59 -9.47
N HIS A 69 -1.34 27.45 -9.80
CA HIS A 69 -0.92 27.08 -11.14
C HIS A 69 -1.17 25.59 -11.41
N MET A 70 -1.41 25.27 -12.68
CA MET A 70 -1.47 23.88 -13.10
C MET A 70 -0.07 23.25 -13.05
N VAL A 71 -0.03 21.98 -12.64
CA VAL A 71 1.22 21.27 -12.41
C VAL A 71 1.61 20.50 -13.66
N ARG A 72 2.88 20.63 -14.09
CA ARG A 72 3.47 19.78 -15.12
C ARG A 72 3.83 18.42 -14.53
N LEU A 73 3.63 17.35 -15.29
CA LEU A 73 4.06 16.02 -14.86
C LEU A 73 5.57 15.99 -14.59
N GLU A 74 6.33 16.72 -15.37
CA GLU A 74 7.78 16.83 -15.22
C GLU A 74 8.21 17.45 -13.88
N ASP A 75 7.50 18.48 -13.42
CA ASP A 75 7.79 19.11 -12.12
C ASP A 75 7.55 18.13 -10.96
N LEU A 76 6.53 17.27 -11.09
CA LEU A 76 6.31 16.19 -10.12
C LEU A 76 7.43 15.17 -10.13
N PHE A 77 7.92 14.76 -11.30
CA PHE A 77 9.05 13.82 -11.38
C PHE A 77 10.32 14.40 -10.74
N ARG A 78 10.60 15.69 -10.95
CA ARG A 78 11.73 16.38 -10.29
C ARG A 78 11.54 16.51 -8.78
N ARG A 79 10.33 16.88 -8.34
CA ARG A 79 10.04 17.13 -6.93
C ARG A 79 9.95 15.84 -6.11
N PHE A 80 9.48 14.76 -6.73
CA PHE A 80 9.21 13.48 -6.10
C PHE A 80 9.89 12.30 -6.83
N PRO A 81 11.23 12.29 -6.91
CA PRO A 81 11.96 11.35 -7.76
C PRO A 81 11.80 9.88 -7.35
N ARG A 82 11.40 9.61 -6.10
CA ARG A 82 11.23 8.24 -5.57
C ARG A 82 9.80 7.86 -5.23
N THR A 83 8.84 8.79 -5.37
CA THR A 83 7.44 8.51 -5.06
C THR A 83 6.79 7.81 -6.24
N PRO A 84 6.18 6.61 -6.06
CA PRO A 84 5.46 5.94 -7.13
C PRO A 84 4.29 6.78 -7.64
N MET A 85 3.98 6.67 -8.93
CA MET A 85 2.88 7.41 -9.55
C MET A 85 2.07 6.53 -10.51
N SER A 86 0.75 6.63 -10.45
CA SER A 86 -0.16 6.05 -11.44
C SER A 86 -0.57 7.15 -12.40
N VAL A 87 -0.18 7.02 -13.67
CA VAL A 87 -0.47 7.99 -14.71
C VAL A 87 -1.60 7.47 -15.58
N GLU A 88 -2.76 8.11 -15.46
CA GLU A 88 -3.96 7.77 -16.21
C GLU A 88 -4.06 8.53 -17.52
N VAL A 89 -4.32 7.79 -18.60
CA VAL A 89 -4.58 8.32 -19.94
C VAL A 89 -6.04 8.07 -20.31
N LYS A 90 -6.86 9.11 -20.27
CA LYS A 90 -8.31 9.05 -20.51
C LYS A 90 -8.70 9.06 -22.00
N GLU A 91 -7.89 9.68 -22.84
CA GLU A 91 -8.18 9.90 -24.25
C GLU A 91 -7.17 9.19 -25.17
N ARG A 92 -7.60 8.85 -26.39
CA ARG A 92 -6.74 8.24 -27.40
C ARG A 92 -5.86 9.31 -28.04
N ASN A 93 -4.81 9.72 -27.34
CA ASN A 93 -3.81 10.68 -27.82
C ASN A 93 -2.42 10.02 -27.81
N GLU A 94 -1.90 9.69 -29.00
CA GLU A 94 -0.60 9.02 -29.14
C GLU A 94 0.57 9.92 -28.76
N GLU A 95 0.47 11.22 -29.04
CA GLU A 95 1.50 12.19 -28.65
C GLU A 95 1.63 12.26 -27.13
N LEU A 96 0.51 12.33 -26.41
CA LEU A 96 0.49 12.30 -24.94
C LEU A 96 1.17 11.03 -24.40
N ILE A 97 0.82 9.86 -24.95
CA ILE A 97 1.40 8.58 -24.54
C ILE A 97 2.91 8.57 -24.75
N HIS A 98 3.38 9.02 -25.91
CA HIS A 98 4.81 9.06 -26.22
C HIS A 98 5.56 10.09 -25.38
N LYS A 99 4.96 11.25 -25.09
CA LYS A 99 5.56 12.25 -24.20
C LYS A 99 5.67 11.77 -22.76
N ILE A 100 4.64 11.13 -22.23
CA ILE A 100 4.70 10.50 -20.90
C ILE A 100 5.79 9.42 -20.89
N ALA A 101 5.80 8.52 -21.87
CA ALA A 101 6.83 7.47 -21.97
C ALA A 101 8.25 8.07 -22.05
N GLY A 102 8.43 9.14 -22.82
CA GLY A 102 9.70 9.88 -22.92
C GLY A 102 10.13 10.48 -21.58
N LEU A 103 9.22 11.16 -20.88
CA LEU A 103 9.49 11.70 -19.54
C LEU A 103 9.85 10.59 -18.54
N VAL A 104 9.11 9.48 -18.53
CA VAL A 104 9.38 8.36 -17.63
C VAL A 104 10.77 7.76 -17.85
N ARG A 105 11.20 7.61 -19.11
CA ARG A 105 12.56 7.17 -19.44
C ARG A 105 13.61 8.20 -19.05
N HIS A 106 13.36 9.47 -19.34
CA HIS A 106 14.32 10.55 -19.06
C HIS A 106 14.63 10.67 -17.55
N TYR A 107 13.62 10.45 -16.70
CA TYR A 107 13.77 10.52 -15.25
C TYR A 107 14.08 9.15 -14.59
N ASP A 108 14.30 8.09 -15.38
CA ASP A 108 14.56 6.72 -14.92
C ASP A 108 13.48 6.17 -13.95
N ARG A 109 12.22 6.26 -14.39
CA ARG A 109 11.04 5.92 -13.56
C ARG A 109 10.21 4.77 -14.10
N ASN A 110 10.76 3.96 -15.02
CA ASN A 110 10.03 2.87 -15.68
C ASN A 110 9.38 1.91 -14.67
N GLU A 111 10.09 1.62 -13.58
CA GLU A 111 9.66 0.65 -12.57
C GLU A 111 8.59 1.21 -11.61
N ILE A 112 8.64 2.50 -11.31
CA ILE A 112 7.80 3.15 -10.28
C ILE A 112 6.64 3.98 -10.85
N THR A 113 6.49 4.00 -12.18
CA THR A 113 5.39 4.69 -12.85
C THR A 113 4.46 3.68 -13.52
N ILE A 114 3.18 3.72 -13.17
CA ILE A 114 2.17 2.75 -13.60
C ILE A 114 1.35 3.37 -14.71
N TRP A 115 1.16 2.65 -15.81
CA TRP A 115 0.16 2.98 -16.81
C TRP A 115 -1.24 2.67 -16.28
N ALA A 116 -2.11 3.67 -16.27
CA ALA A 116 -3.53 3.51 -15.99
C ALA A 116 -4.40 3.98 -17.18
N SER A 117 -5.50 3.28 -17.40
CA SER A 117 -6.52 3.63 -18.39
C SER A 117 -7.70 2.68 -18.24
N GLU A 118 -8.92 3.22 -18.24
CA GLU A 118 -10.14 2.41 -18.26
C GLU A 118 -10.30 1.62 -19.57
N LYS A 119 -9.78 2.15 -20.70
CA LYS A 119 -9.97 1.59 -22.04
C LYS A 119 -8.81 0.67 -22.44
N SER A 120 -9.13 -0.58 -22.79
CA SER A 120 -8.15 -1.56 -23.29
C SER A 120 -7.45 -1.13 -24.59
N SER A 121 -8.13 -0.35 -25.44
CA SER A 121 -7.54 0.15 -26.69
C SER A 121 -6.43 1.17 -26.45
N ILE A 122 -6.55 2.00 -25.41
CA ILE A 122 -5.54 2.97 -25.00
C ILE A 122 -4.41 2.24 -24.28
N MET A 123 -4.72 1.35 -23.34
CA MET A 123 -3.72 0.58 -22.60
C MET A 123 -2.78 -0.22 -23.52
N LYS A 124 -3.30 -0.79 -24.62
CA LYS A 124 -2.47 -1.45 -25.65
C LYS A 124 -1.43 -0.51 -26.26
N LYS A 125 -1.79 0.75 -26.52
CA LYS A 125 -0.88 1.77 -27.04
C LYS A 125 0.13 2.22 -25.99
N CYS A 126 -0.31 2.40 -24.74
CA CYS A 126 0.58 2.72 -23.62
C CYS A 126 1.67 1.65 -23.45
N LYS A 127 1.27 0.37 -23.45
CA LYS A 127 2.20 -0.76 -23.36
C LYS A 127 3.13 -0.85 -24.58
N ALA A 128 2.64 -0.55 -25.79
CA ALA A 128 3.49 -0.50 -26.98
C ALA A 128 4.50 0.65 -26.91
N ALA A 129 4.11 1.79 -26.35
CA ALA A 129 4.98 2.95 -26.20
C ALA A 129 6.06 2.76 -25.14
N ASN A 130 5.76 2.07 -24.03
CA ASN A 130 6.76 1.67 -23.03
C ASN A 130 6.34 0.35 -22.34
N PRO A 131 6.92 -0.80 -22.73
CA PRO A 131 6.56 -2.11 -22.18
C PRO A 131 7.15 -2.41 -20.80
N GLU A 132 8.16 -1.66 -20.36
CA GLU A 132 8.81 -1.84 -19.05
C GLU A 132 7.93 -1.33 -17.90
N MET A 133 7.07 -0.33 -18.20
CA MET A 133 6.16 0.24 -17.21
C MET A 133 5.07 -0.77 -16.84
N PRO A 134 4.82 -0.99 -15.53
CA PRO A 134 3.71 -1.82 -15.08
C PRO A 134 2.36 -1.22 -15.49
N THR A 135 1.38 -2.08 -15.74
CA THR A 135 0.02 -1.68 -16.16
C THR A 135 -1.01 -2.00 -15.09
N SER A 136 -1.99 -1.11 -14.94
CA SER A 136 -3.18 -1.37 -14.14
C SER A 136 -4.29 -2.08 -14.93
N PHE A 137 -5.27 -2.62 -14.22
CA PHE A 137 -6.45 -3.24 -14.79
C PHE A 137 -7.33 -2.23 -15.56
N THR A 138 -7.76 -2.62 -16.76
CA THR A 138 -8.83 -1.92 -17.49
C THR A 138 -10.20 -2.44 -17.04
N LEU A 139 -11.27 -1.68 -17.30
CA LEU A 139 -12.63 -2.11 -16.94
C LEU A 139 -13.01 -3.46 -17.56
N SER A 140 -12.69 -3.64 -18.84
CA SER A 140 -12.94 -4.89 -19.56
C SER A 140 -12.17 -6.06 -18.96
N ARG A 141 -10.88 -5.87 -18.59
CA ARG A 141 -10.07 -6.92 -17.96
C ARG A 141 -10.56 -7.27 -16.57
N GLY A 142 -10.95 -6.27 -15.78
CA GLY A 142 -11.55 -6.47 -14.45
C GLY A 142 -12.84 -7.28 -14.53
N PHE A 143 -13.72 -6.96 -15.49
CA PHE A 143 -14.94 -7.73 -15.73
C PHE A 143 -14.65 -9.21 -16.04
N TRP A 144 -13.71 -9.50 -16.95
CA TRP A 144 -13.35 -10.88 -17.27
C TRP A 144 -12.76 -11.62 -16.07
N VAL A 145 -11.89 -10.98 -15.28
CA VAL A 145 -11.35 -11.59 -14.05
C VAL A 145 -12.47 -11.93 -13.07
N LEU A 146 -13.44 -11.04 -12.86
CA LEU A 146 -14.60 -11.31 -12.02
C LEU A 146 -15.41 -12.48 -12.57
N LEU A 147 -15.73 -12.48 -13.86
CA LEU A 147 -16.50 -13.56 -14.48
C LEU A 147 -15.81 -14.91 -14.27
N PHE A 148 -14.51 -15.01 -14.59
CA PHE A 148 -13.77 -16.25 -14.43
C PHE A 148 -13.55 -16.66 -12.97
N TYR A 149 -13.50 -15.70 -12.05
CA TYR A 149 -13.50 -15.98 -10.62
C TYR A 149 -14.78 -16.71 -10.20
N TYR A 150 -15.95 -16.18 -10.58
CA TYR A 150 -17.24 -16.77 -10.22
C TYR A 150 -17.54 -18.08 -10.97
N LEU A 151 -16.94 -18.29 -12.15
CA LEU A 151 -16.98 -19.56 -12.88
C LEU A 151 -15.96 -20.60 -12.37
N GLY A 152 -15.08 -20.25 -11.41
CA GLY A 152 -14.03 -21.14 -10.92
C GLY A 152 -12.86 -21.37 -11.90
N LEU A 153 -12.77 -20.59 -12.98
CA LEU A 153 -11.77 -20.71 -14.04
C LEU A 153 -10.58 -19.77 -13.90
N LEU A 154 -10.60 -18.85 -12.93
CA LEU A 154 -9.52 -17.87 -12.72
C LEU A 154 -8.10 -18.46 -12.61
N PRO A 155 -7.88 -19.63 -11.96
CA PRO A 155 -6.55 -20.24 -11.89
C PRO A 155 -5.91 -20.51 -13.26
N PHE A 156 -6.72 -20.78 -14.29
CA PHE A 156 -6.26 -21.15 -15.64
C PHE A 156 -5.92 -19.95 -16.53
N ILE A 157 -6.15 -18.73 -16.05
CA ILE A 157 -6.05 -17.51 -16.85
C ILE A 157 -4.83 -16.70 -16.43
N SER A 158 -4.08 -16.19 -17.39
CA SER A 158 -2.94 -15.32 -17.12
C SER A 158 -3.38 -13.89 -16.82
N ILE A 159 -2.72 -13.32 -15.81
CA ILE A 159 -2.94 -11.95 -15.35
C ILE A 159 -1.60 -11.21 -15.44
N PRO A 160 -1.30 -10.57 -16.58
CA PRO A 160 -0.08 -9.79 -16.74
C PRO A 160 -0.09 -8.46 -15.97
N GLU A 161 -1.28 -7.95 -15.62
CA GLU A 161 -1.44 -6.69 -14.89
C GLU A 161 -0.85 -6.80 -13.47
N LYS A 162 -0.26 -5.70 -12.98
CA LYS A 162 0.37 -5.65 -11.65
C LYS A 162 -0.44 -4.90 -10.61
N PHE A 163 -1.37 -4.05 -11.06
CA PHE A 163 -2.12 -3.17 -10.18
C PHE A 163 -3.62 -3.22 -10.47
N LEU A 164 -4.41 -3.56 -9.46
CA LEU A 164 -5.86 -3.40 -9.48
C LEU A 164 -6.19 -2.08 -8.78
N ILE A 165 -6.43 -1.03 -9.56
CA ILE A 165 -6.90 0.26 -9.06
C ILE A 165 -8.43 0.23 -9.17
N CYS A 166 -9.12 0.04 -8.04
CA CYS A 166 -10.58 -0.04 -8.02
C CYS A 166 -11.18 1.25 -7.49
N PHE A 167 -11.88 1.97 -8.35
CA PHE A 167 -12.80 3.03 -7.94
C PHE A 167 -14.03 2.40 -7.30
N LEU A 168 -14.13 2.53 -5.97
CA LEU A 168 -15.26 2.02 -5.19
C LEU A 168 -16.56 2.74 -5.64
N PRO A 169 -17.52 2.03 -6.26
CA PRO A 169 -18.71 2.68 -6.82
C PRO A 169 -19.60 3.33 -5.75
N THR A 170 -19.48 2.89 -4.49
CA THR A 170 -20.20 3.49 -3.34
C THR A 170 -19.70 4.88 -2.96
N ILE A 171 -18.48 5.27 -3.36
CA ILE A 171 -17.92 6.61 -3.08
C ILE A 171 -18.35 7.59 -4.18
N ILE A 172 -18.51 7.11 -5.41
CA ILE A 172 -18.91 7.92 -6.57
C ILE A 172 -20.44 7.82 -6.73
N ASN A 173 -21.18 8.34 -5.76
CA ASN A 173 -22.64 8.25 -5.72
C ASN A 173 -23.37 9.20 -6.71
N ARG A 174 -22.80 9.51 -7.88
CA ARG A 174 -23.50 10.39 -8.84
C ARG A 174 -23.19 10.20 -10.32
N THR A 175 -22.09 9.59 -10.72
CA THR A 175 -21.61 9.70 -12.12
C THR A 175 -21.28 8.39 -12.83
N TYR A 176 -21.22 7.25 -12.14
CA TYR A 176 -20.73 6.00 -12.76
C TYR A 176 -21.81 4.99 -13.17
N PHE A 177 -23.05 5.10 -12.69
CA PHE A 177 -24.13 4.16 -13.05
C PHE A 177 -25.24 4.82 -13.89
N PRO A 178 -25.62 4.21 -15.03
CA PRO A 178 -26.54 4.80 -15.99
C PRO A 178 -28.03 4.52 -15.70
N PHE A 179 -28.43 4.12 -14.48
CA PHE A 179 -29.86 3.86 -14.21
C PHE A 179 -30.56 5.09 -13.62
N SER A 180 -31.76 5.37 -14.14
CA SER A 180 -32.54 6.58 -13.81
C SER A 180 -33.20 6.55 -12.42
N ARG A 181 -33.09 5.46 -11.64
CA ARG A 181 -33.78 5.30 -10.34
C ARG A 181 -32.78 5.13 -9.19
N SER A 182 -32.87 6.03 -8.20
CA SER A 182 -31.95 6.16 -7.05
C SER A 182 -31.74 4.84 -6.25
N GLY A 183 -32.81 4.10 -5.94
CA GLY A 183 -32.70 2.87 -5.13
C GLY A 183 -32.04 1.69 -5.84
N LEU A 184 -32.25 1.54 -7.15
CA LEU A 184 -31.63 0.48 -7.96
C LEU A 184 -30.14 0.74 -8.17
N ASN A 185 -29.74 2.00 -8.34
CA ASN A 185 -28.32 2.38 -8.40
C ASN A 185 -27.58 2.05 -7.11
N GLN A 186 -28.19 2.36 -5.96
CA GLN A 186 -27.58 2.10 -4.67
C GLN A 186 -27.40 0.60 -4.42
N LEU A 187 -28.42 -0.20 -4.75
CA LEU A 187 -28.33 -1.66 -4.68
C LEU A 187 -27.25 -2.20 -5.64
N ALA A 188 -27.23 -1.75 -6.89
CA ALA A 188 -26.22 -2.16 -7.88
C ALA A 188 -24.80 -1.80 -7.43
N ALA A 189 -24.60 -0.61 -6.84
CA ALA A 189 -23.30 -0.18 -6.32
C ALA A 189 -22.83 -1.02 -5.12
N VAL A 190 -23.75 -1.38 -4.21
CA VAL A 190 -23.46 -2.26 -3.07
C VAL A 190 -23.12 -3.67 -3.53
N VAL A 191 -23.89 -4.22 -4.48
CA VAL A 191 -23.65 -5.53 -5.07
C VAL A 191 -22.31 -5.53 -5.82
N ALA A 192 -22.04 -4.54 -6.66
CA ALA A 192 -20.77 -4.42 -7.37
C ALA A 192 -19.59 -4.33 -6.41
N LYS A 193 -19.68 -3.51 -5.34
CA LYS A 193 -18.68 -3.45 -4.28
C LYS A 193 -18.48 -4.81 -3.63
N TRP A 194 -19.55 -5.52 -3.28
CA TRP A 194 -19.46 -6.83 -2.64
C TRP A 194 -18.81 -7.88 -3.55
N LEU A 195 -19.14 -7.87 -4.85
CA LEU A 195 -18.54 -8.77 -5.84
C LEU A 195 -17.05 -8.50 -6.04
N ILE A 196 -16.67 -7.21 -6.17
CA ILE A 196 -15.30 -6.78 -6.43
C ILE A 196 -14.40 -6.94 -5.19
N MET A 197 -14.91 -6.61 -4.01
CA MET A 197 -14.14 -6.56 -2.75
C MET A 197 -14.15 -7.89 -1.99
N ARG A 198 -14.47 -9.01 -2.65
CA ARG A 198 -14.49 -10.32 -1.99
C ARG A 198 -13.07 -10.72 -1.57
N LYS A 199 -12.87 -10.98 -0.27
CA LYS A 199 -11.54 -11.29 0.31
C LYS A 199 -10.79 -12.39 -0.44
N SER A 200 -11.49 -13.45 -0.82
CA SER A 200 -10.93 -14.60 -1.57
C SER A 200 -10.43 -14.21 -2.96
N LEU A 201 -11.12 -13.31 -3.67
CA LEU A 201 -10.66 -12.78 -4.95
C LEU A 201 -9.40 -11.93 -4.77
N ILE A 202 -9.42 -11.00 -3.81
CA ILE A 202 -8.27 -10.13 -3.53
C ILE A 202 -7.04 -10.95 -3.11
N GLN A 203 -7.20 -11.94 -2.23
CA GLN A 203 -6.13 -12.84 -1.83
C GLN A 203 -5.58 -13.64 -3.02
N HIS A 204 -6.44 -14.14 -3.91
CA HIS A 204 -6.01 -14.84 -5.11
C HIS A 204 -5.20 -13.94 -6.04
N LEU A 205 -5.63 -12.70 -6.24
CA LEU A 205 -4.90 -11.71 -7.04
C LEU A 205 -3.55 -11.35 -6.40
N GLN A 206 -3.51 -11.14 -5.08
CA GLN A 206 -2.29 -10.86 -4.33
C GLN A 206 -1.29 -12.01 -4.39
N GLN A 207 -1.74 -13.26 -4.28
CA GLN A 207 -0.89 -14.45 -4.43
C GLN A 207 -0.26 -14.56 -5.83
N ARG A 208 -0.87 -13.93 -6.83
CA ARG A 208 -0.34 -13.84 -8.21
C ARG A 208 0.49 -12.58 -8.46
N GLY A 209 0.77 -11.80 -7.42
CA GLY A 209 1.60 -10.59 -7.49
C GLY A 209 0.86 -9.36 -8.01
N VAL A 210 -0.48 -9.36 -7.97
CA VAL A 210 -1.30 -8.18 -8.25
C VAL A 210 -1.53 -7.41 -6.96
N GLN A 211 -1.17 -6.13 -6.98
CA GLN A 211 -1.40 -5.22 -5.87
C GLN A 211 -2.77 -4.55 -6.03
N ALA A 212 -3.63 -4.69 -5.02
CA ALA A 212 -4.92 -4.02 -4.99
C ALA A 212 -4.78 -2.67 -4.27
N LEU A 213 -5.06 -1.60 -4.99
CA LEU A 213 -5.04 -0.22 -4.51
C LEU A 213 -6.47 0.32 -4.52
N GLY A 214 -6.97 0.76 -3.37
CA GLY A 214 -8.22 1.49 -3.28
C GLY A 214 -7.98 2.97 -3.55
N SER A 215 -8.66 3.54 -4.55
CA SER A 215 -8.65 4.99 -4.75
C SER A 215 -9.45 5.65 -3.63
N LEU A 216 -8.79 6.53 -2.87
CA LEU A 216 -9.28 7.43 -1.81
C LEU A 216 -9.25 6.90 -0.38
N CYS A 217 -8.55 7.68 0.44
CA CYS A 217 -8.45 7.64 1.89
C CYS A 217 -9.69 7.07 2.60
N SER A 218 -9.55 5.85 3.09
CA SER A 218 -10.25 5.34 4.27
C SER A 218 -9.27 4.46 5.06
N PRO A 219 -9.35 4.39 6.40
CA PRO A 219 -8.25 3.90 7.26
C PRO A 219 -8.01 2.39 7.21
N TRP A 220 -8.57 1.67 6.23
CA TRP A 220 -8.52 0.22 6.19
C TRP A 220 -7.61 -0.26 5.07
N ALA A 221 -6.40 -0.64 5.49
CA ALA A 221 -5.41 -1.47 4.80
C ALA A 221 -4.82 -0.89 3.50
N ALA A 222 -3.80 -0.04 3.66
CA ALA A 222 -2.74 0.09 2.66
C ALA A 222 -1.85 -1.18 2.67
N PRO A 223 -1.67 -1.90 1.55
CA PRO A 223 -0.55 -2.81 1.40
C PRO A 223 0.71 -1.99 1.13
N ARG A 224 1.77 -2.24 1.90
CA ARG A 224 3.11 -1.64 1.71
C ARG A 224 3.61 -1.93 0.30
N VAL A 225 3.79 -0.91 -0.52
CA VAL A 225 4.56 -0.98 -1.76
C VAL A 225 6.02 -0.71 -1.39
N GLY A 226 6.85 -1.76 -1.41
CA GLY A 226 8.30 -1.60 -1.35
C GLY A 226 8.86 -1.10 -2.71
N PRO A 227 10.05 -0.49 -2.73
CA PRO A 227 10.69 -0.03 -3.97
C PRO A 227 11.05 -1.21 -4.89
N LEU A 228 10.99 -1.03 -6.22
CA LEU A 228 11.60 -1.98 -7.15
C LEU A 228 13.14 -1.91 -7.04
N PRO A 229 13.85 -3.05 -7.16
CA PRO A 229 15.31 -3.09 -7.20
C PRO A 229 15.84 -3.10 -8.66
N PRO A 230 17.03 -2.53 -8.92
CA PRO A 230 17.78 -2.77 -10.15
C PRO A 230 18.42 -4.18 -10.13
N ALA A 231 18.61 -4.80 -11.29
CA ALA A 231 19.46 -5.99 -11.45
C ALA A 231 20.86 -5.58 -11.98
N PRO A 232 21.97 -6.34 -11.76
CA PRO A 232 22.16 -7.63 -11.07
C PRO A 232 23.15 -7.52 -9.86
N ALA A 233 23.19 -8.42 -8.88
CA ALA A 233 23.86 -9.73 -8.93
C ALA A 233 23.29 -10.66 -7.84
N MET A 234 23.34 -11.96 -8.13
CA MET A 234 22.76 -13.05 -7.34
C MET A 234 23.03 -12.93 -5.82
N VAL A 235 21.97 -12.70 -5.04
CA VAL A 235 21.91 -13.13 -3.63
C VAL A 235 20.56 -13.83 -3.44
N ARG A 236 20.61 -15.12 -3.11
CA ARG A 236 19.42 -15.88 -2.69
C ARG A 236 18.85 -15.24 -1.42
N ILE A 237 17.78 -14.46 -1.55
CA ILE A 237 17.02 -13.94 -0.40
C ILE A 237 15.72 -14.75 -0.28
N SER A 238 15.58 -15.41 0.86
CA SER A 238 14.41 -16.18 1.28
C SER A 238 13.15 -15.31 1.41
N LYS A 239 12.01 -15.87 0.99
CA LYS A 239 10.61 -15.35 1.03
C LYS A 239 10.32 -14.21 2.04
N PRO A 240 9.60 -13.13 1.65
CA PRO A 240 9.11 -12.13 2.59
C PRO A 240 7.96 -12.73 3.42
N LYS A 241 8.10 -12.71 4.75
CA LYS A 241 7.07 -13.15 5.70
C LYS A 241 6.17 -11.97 6.08
N THR A 242 4.89 -12.27 6.27
CA THR A 242 3.79 -11.36 6.60
C THR A 242 3.79 -11.02 8.09
N PHE A 243 3.67 -9.72 8.43
CA PHE A 243 3.31 -9.26 9.78
C PHE A 243 1.89 -9.72 10.10
N GLN A 244 1.66 -10.40 11.24
CA GLN A 244 0.34 -10.91 11.64
C GLN A 244 -0.39 -10.00 12.65
N ALA A 245 0.32 -9.21 13.48
CA ALA A 245 -0.29 -8.25 14.41
C ALA A 245 0.53 -6.95 14.55
N TYR A 246 -0.14 -5.80 14.54
CA TYR A 246 0.47 -4.50 14.88
C TYR A 246 0.03 -4.10 16.29
N LEU A 247 1.00 -3.77 17.16
CA LEU A 247 0.71 -3.04 18.41
C LEU A 247 0.30 -1.61 18.03
N ASP A 248 -0.83 -1.12 18.58
CA ASP A 248 -1.35 0.24 18.38
C ASP A 248 -0.36 1.32 18.85
N ASP A 249 -0.56 2.56 18.40
CA ASP A 249 0.32 3.74 18.54
C ASP A 249 0.75 4.04 19.99
N CYS A 250 1.73 3.30 20.49
CA CYS A 250 2.45 3.62 21.72
C CYS A 250 3.82 4.25 21.39
N HIS A 251 4.24 5.22 22.21
CA HIS A 251 5.50 5.95 22.01
C HIS A 251 6.76 5.09 22.24
N ARG A 252 6.68 3.96 22.96
CA ARG A 252 7.83 3.15 23.38
C ARG A 252 7.59 1.66 23.15
N ARG A 253 8.17 1.13 22.07
CA ARG A 253 7.97 -0.25 21.65
C ARG A 253 9.27 -0.96 21.30
N TYR A 254 9.21 -2.28 21.38
CA TYR A 254 10.29 -3.19 21.06
C TYR A 254 9.98 -4.01 19.82
N SER A 255 10.97 -4.12 18.94
CA SER A 255 10.88 -4.85 17.67
C SER A 255 12.02 -5.83 17.50
N CYS A 256 11.82 -6.85 16.68
CA CYS A 256 12.83 -7.85 16.37
C CYS A 256 14.01 -7.20 15.63
N ALA A 257 15.23 -7.45 16.11
CA ALA A 257 16.46 -6.92 15.52
C ALA A 257 16.66 -7.37 14.07
N HIS A 258 16.20 -8.58 13.73
CA HIS A 258 16.46 -9.22 12.42
C HIS A 258 15.46 -8.83 11.33
N CYS A 259 14.19 -8.62 11.67
CA CYS A 259 13.14 -8.39 10.68
C CYS A 259 12.18 -7.25 11.00
N ARG A 260 12.42 -6.51 12.09
CA ARG A 260 11.61 -5.36 12.53
C ARG A 260 10.13 -5.70 12.81
N ALA A 261 9.79 -6.96 13.00
CA ALA A 261 8.49 -7.37 13.52
C ALA A 261 8.29 -6.81 14.93
N HIS A 262 7.12 -6.23 15.23
CA HIS A 262 6.85 -5.70 16.57
C HIS A 262 6.76 -6.88 17.53
N LEU A 263 7.37 -6.77 18.71
CA LEU A 263 7.40 -7.83 19.71
C LEU A 263 6.60 -7.44 20.94
N ALA A 264 6.88 -6.30 21.56
CA ALA A 264 6.24 -5.93 22.82
C ALA A 264 6.14 -4.42 22.99
N ASN A 265 5.15 -3.97 23.77
CA ASN A 265 5.08 -2.61 24.27
C ASN A 265 6.02 -2.47 25.49
N HIS A 266 6.59 -1.29 25.70
CA HIS A 266 7.25 -0.95 26.95
C HIS A 266 6.33 -1.02 28.16
N ASP A 267 5.05 -0.72 28.02
CA ASP A 267 4.09 -0.77 29.13
C ASP A 267 3.85 -2.21 29.64
N ASP A 268 4.15 -3.22 28.81
CA ASP A 268 4.12 -4.64 29.18
C ASP A 268 5.43 -5.13 29.82
N LEU A 269 6.44 -4.27 29.98
CA LEU A 269 7.72 -4.64 30.59
C LEU A 269 7.58 -4.82 32.10
N ILE A 270 7.87 -6.01 32.59
CA ILE A 270 7.81 -6.35 34.02
C ILE A 270 9.17 -6.09 34.68
N SER A 271 10.26 -6.58 34.08
CA SER A 271 11.60 -6.42 34.67
C SER A 271 12.71 -6.47 33.63
N LYS A 272 13.76 -5.67 33.90
CA LYS A 272 15.01 -5.61 33.13
C LYS A 272 16.15 -6.45 33.73
N SER A 273 15.92 -7.14 34.84
CA SER A 273 16.95 -7.82 35.65
C SER A 273 17.18 -9.29 35.27
N PHE A 274 16.76 -9.72 34.07
CA PHE A 274 16.88 -11.11 33.64
C PHE A 274 18.11 -11.32 32.74
N GLN A 275 18.60 -12.56 32.73
CA GLN A 275 19.71 -12.99 31.90
C GLN A 275 19.29 -14.24 31.13
N GLY A 276 19.64 -14.25 29.85
CA GLY A 276 19.52 -15.38 28.97
C GLY A 276 20.87 -15.97 28.60
N SER A 277 20.81 -16.94 27.70
CA SER A 277 21.97 -17.67 27.20
C SER A 277 22.96 -16.77 26.47
N GLN A 278 22.48 -15.72 25.79
CA GLN A 278 23.33 -14.81 25.00
C GLN A 278 23.53 -13.43 25.64
N GLY A 279 23.12 -13.25 26.90
CA GLY A 279 23.35 -12.02 27.65
C GLY A 279 22.11 -11.49 28.37
N ARG A 280 21.95 -10.17 28.42
CA ARG A 280 20.81 -9.54 29.12
C ARG A 280 19.49 -9.83 28.42
N ALA A 281 18.44 -10.04 29.21
CA ALA A 281 17.09 -10.31 28.72
C ALA A 281 16.03 -9.57 29.54
N TYR A 282 14.89 -9.27 28.93
CA TYR A 282 13.78 -8.56 29.57
C TYR A 282 12.55 -9.46 29.69
N LEU A 283 11.83 -9.32 30.81
CA LEU A 283 10.59 -10.03 31.10
C LEU A 283 9.39 -9.17 30.72
N PHE A 284 8.50 -9.71 29.89
CA PHE A 284 7.29 -9.07 29.41
C PHE A 284 6.02 -9.80 29.83
N ASN A 285 4.95 -9.04 30.04
CA ASN A 285 3.62 -9.53 30.30
C ASN A 285 2.98 -10.15 29.05
N SER A 286 3.07 -9.45 27.93
CA SER A 286 2.49 -9.85 26.65
C SER A 286 3.46 -9.57 25.51
N VAL A 287 3.49 -10.45 24.51
CA VAL A 287 4.34 -10.36 23.32
C VAL A 287 3.52 -10.80 22.10
N VAL A 288 3.69 -10.10 20.98
CA VAL A 288 3.01 -10.37 19.71
C VAL A 288 4.01 -10.80 18.63
N ASN A 289 3.50 -11.42 17.55
CA ASN A 289 4.30 -11.93 16.41
C ASN A 289 5.37 -12.96 16.81
N VAL A 290 5.09 -13.77 17.84
CA VAL A 290 5.95 -14.86 18.31
C VAL A 290 5.22 -16.19 18.24
N GLY A 291 5.90 -17.20 17.70
CA GLY A 291 5.47 -18.59 17.77
C GLY A 291 6.15 -19.28 18.95
N CYS A 292 5.43 -20.18 19.61
CA CYS A 292 5.96 -20.99 20.71
C CYS A 292 6.33 -22.38 20.18
N GLY A 293 7.50 -22.88 20.56
CA GLY A 293 7.91 -24.27 20.38
C GLY A 293 7.26 -25.20 21.41
N PRO A 294 7.63 -26.49 21.41
CA PRO A 294 7.20 -27.41 22.46
C PRO A 294 7.73 -26.95 23.83
N ALA A 295 6.94 -27.21 24.89
CA ALA A 295 7.37 -26.97 26.25
C ALA A 295 8.38 -28.03 26.67
N GLU A 296 9.53 -27.60 27.18
CA GLU A 296 10.61 -28.45 27.68
C GLU A 296 10.96 -28.08 29.12
N GLU A 297 11.23 -29.08 29.95
CA GLU A 297 11.69 -28.86 31.32
C GLU A 297 13.18 -28.52 31.32
N ARG A 298 13.52 -27.37 31.91
CA ARG A 298 14.89 -26.86 31.99
C ARG A 298 15.19 -26.37 33.40
N VAL A 299 16.37 -26.71 33.90
CA VAL A 299 16.89 -26.16 35.16
C VAL A 299 17.51 -24.80 34.85
N LEU A 300 16.90 -23.74 35.39
CA LEU A 300 17.38 -22.37 35.29
C LEU A 300 17.93 -21.92 36.65
N LEU A 301 18.51 -20.72 36.70
CA LEU A 301 19.08 -20.15 37.94
C LEU A 301 18.11 -20.17 39.13
N THR A 302 16.81 -20.02 38.87
CA THR A 302 15.76 -19.99 39.90
C THR A 302 15.05 -21.33 40.10
N GLY A 303 15.64 -22.45 39.64
CA GLY A 303 15.09 -23.79 39.79
C GLY A 303 14.55 -24.40 38.49
N LEU A 304 13.86 -25.54 38.62
CA LEU A 304 13.25 -26.27 37.50
C LEU A 304 12.01 -25.53 36.98
N HIS A 305 11.94 -25.32 35.66
CA HIS A 305 10.82 -24.69 34.97
C HIS A 305 10.47 -25.45 33.69
N ALA A 306 9.19 -25.51 33.33
CA ALA A 306 8.78 -25.87 31.98
C ALA A 306 8.73 -24.58 31.14
N VAL A 307 9.54 -24.52 30.08
CA VAL A 307 9.68 -23.35 29.22
C VAL A 307 9.51 -23.73 27.76
N ALA A 308 8.85 -22.87 26.98
CA ALA A 308 8.70 -23.04 25.54
C ALA A 308 9.54 -21.99 24.81
N ASP A 309 10.45 -22.41 23.93
CA ASP A 309 11.23 -21.47 23.14
C ASP A 309 10.33 -20.63 22.25
N ILE A 310 10.53 -19.32 22.25
CA ILE A 310 9.80 -18.39 21.39
C ILE A 310 10.67 -17.99 20.21
N HIS A 311 10.05 -17.98 19.04
CA HIS A 311 10.68 -17.57 17.81
C HIS A 311 9.83 -16.51 17.12
N CYS A 312 10.48 -15.56 16.46
CA CYS A 312 9.76 -14.57 15.67
C CYS A 312 8.98 -15.28 14.56
N GLU A 313 7.69 -15.01 14.41
CA GLU A 313 6.90 -15.63 13.33
C GLU A 313 7.43 -15.25 11.94
N ASN A 314 8.05 -14.08 11.84
CA ASN A 314 8.49 -13.45 10.61
C ASN A 314 9.91 -13.84 10.18
N CYS A 315 10.92 -13.85 11.06
CA CYS A 315 12.27 -14.34 10.67
C CYS A 315 12.55 -15.78 11.11
N LYS A 316 11.72 -16.37 11.99
CA LYS A 316 11.96 -17.66 12.65
C LYS A 316 13.21 -17.70 13.53
N THR A 317 13.82 -16.54 13.81
CA THR A 317 14.90 -16.44 14.79
C THR A 317 14.35 -16.68 16.19
N THR A 318 15.02 -17.52 16.96
CA THR A 318 14.76 -17.70 18.40
C THR A 318 15.02 -16.38 19.12
N LEU A 319 14.04 -15.90 19.88
CA LEU A 319 14.10 -14.62 20.58
C LEU A 319 14.34 -14.79 22.09
N GLY A 320 13.97 -15.95 22.63
CA GLY A 320 14.02 -16.28 24.05
C GLY A 320 13.04 -17.41 24.35
N TRP A 321 12.37 -17.37 25.49
CA TRP A 321 11.39 -18.39 25.89
C TRP A 321 10.20 -17.80 26.65
N LYS A 322 9.11 -18.55 26.69
CA LYS A 322 7.94 -18.32 27.53
C LYS A 322 7.94 -19.32 28.68
N TYR A 323 7.60 -18.87 29.88
CA TYR A 323 7.39 -19.77 31.01
C TYR A 323 6.00 -20.40 30.91
N GLU A 324 5.93 -21.71 30.77
CA GLU A 324 4.67 -22.45 30.80
C GLU A 324 4.32 -22.85 32.23
N GLN A 325 5.31 -23.30 33.01
CA GLN A 325 5.09 -23.72 34.40
C GLN A 325 6.32 -23.52 35.27
N ALA A 326 6.11 -23.12 36.53
CA ALA A 326 7.15 -23.05 37.55
C ALA A 326 6.81 -24.02 38.70
N PHE A 327 7.75 -24.89 39.06
CA PHE A 327 7.54 -25.90 40.10
C PHE A 327 7.72 -25.34 41.52
N GLU A 328 8.43 -24.22 41.66
CA GLU A 328 8.60 -23.52 42.93
C GLU A 328 7.55 -22.40 43.09
N SER A 329 6.90 -22.36 44.25
CA SER A 329 5.85 -21.36 44.55
C SER A 329 6.33 -19.92 44.44
N SER A 330 7.60 -19.67 44.79
CA SER A 330 8.25 -18.35 44.71
C SER A 330 8.40 -17.83 43.27
N GLN A 331 8.37 -18.73 42.27
CA GLN A 331 8.61 -18.40 40.86
C GLN A 331 7.33 -18.36 40.00
N LYS A 332 6.16 -18.68 40.57
CA LYS A 332 4.88 -18.75 39.84
C LYS A 332 4.48 -17.46 39.14
N TYR A 333 4.94 -16.30 39.59
CA TYR A 333 4.66 -15.02 38.94
C TYR A 333 5.18 -14.94 37.48
N LYS A 334 6.12 -15.83 37.11
CA LYS A 334 6.69 -15.93 35.76
C LYS A 334 5.79 -16.70 34.79
N GLU A 335 4.85 -17.51 35.27
CA GLU A 335 4.00 -18.34 34.41
C GLU A 335 3.19 -17.48 33.43
N GLY A 336 3.18 -17.89 32.16
CA GLY A 336 2.55 -17.17 31.06
C GLY A 336 3.32 -15.94 30.55
N LYS A 337 4.46 -15.59 31.16
CA LYS A 337 5.28 -14.42 30.80
C LYS A 337 6.40 -14.80 29.82
N TYR A 338 6.92 -13.78 29.14
CA TYR A 338 7.86 -13.94 28.04
C TYR A 338 9.20 -13.30 28.35
N ILE A 339 10.29 -14.03 28.07
CA ILE A 339 11.65 -13.52 28.09
C ILE A 339 12.13 -13.29 26.66
N ILE A 340 12.62 -12.09 26.39
CA ILE A 340 13.27 -11.75 25.12
C ILE A 340 14.69 -11.24 25.38
N GLU A 341 15.67 -11.85 24.72
CA GLU A 341 17.07 -11.44 24.82
C GLU A 341 17.32 -10.14 24.04
N LEU A 342 18.13 -9.25 24.61
CA LEU A 342 18.39 -7.92 24.04
C LEU A 342 19.11 -7.98 22.68
N ASN A 343 19.91 -9.03 22.44
CA ASN A 343 20.60 -9.21 21.16
C ASN A 343 19.62 -9.44 19.98
N HIS A 344 18.37 -9.78 20.28
CA HIS A 344 17.34 -10.07 19.28
C HIS A 344 16.24 -9.02 19.26
N MET A 345 16.40 -7.93 20.02
CA MET A 345 15.39 -6.90 20.21
C MET A 345 16.00 -5.49 20.13
N ILE A 346 15.27 -4.58 19.49
CA ILE A 346 15.65 -3.18 19.35
C ILE A 346 14.50 -2.27 19.81
N LYS A 347 14.85 -1.06 20.25
CA LYS A 347 13.87 0.01 20.54
C LYS A 347 13.66 0.82 19.25
N ASP A 348 12.45 0.84 18.70
CA ASP A 348 12.22 1.43 17.36
C ASP A 348 12.51 2.93 17.24
N ASN A 349 12.52 3.67 18.36
CA ASN A 349 12.75 5.12 18.39
C ASN A 349 13.91 5.55 19.32
N GLY A 350 14.77 4.62 19.75
CA GLY A 350 15.96 4.98 20.56
C GLY A 350 15.66 5.71 21.87
N TRP A 351 14.46 5.57 22.42
CA TRP A 351 14.05 6.19 23.68
C TRP A 351 14.86 5.62 24.87
N ASP A 352 15.19 6.45 25.85
CA ASP A 352 16.02 6.07 27.02
C ASP A 352 15.29 5.14 28.01
#